data_AF-A0A9P8JIS9-F1
#
_entry.id   AF-A0A9P8JIS9-F1
#
_cell.length_a   1.000
_cell.length_b   1.000
_cell.length_c   1.000
_cell.angle_alpha   90.00
_cell.angle_beta   90.00
_cell.angle_gamma   90.00
#
_symmetry.space_group_name_H-M   'P 1'
#
loop_
_entity.id
_entity.type
_entity.pdbx_description
1 polymer ?
#
loop_
_entity_poly.entity_id
_entity_poly.type
_entity_poly.pdbx_seq_one_letter_code
_entity_poly.pdbx_strand_id
1 'polypeptide(L)'
;MGKKAIDSRIPALIRNAAQEHKRGFFVVVGDRQKDVIVNLHYILQTANLKANKSVLWAYKNKLLGFTSHRKKREQKIKKEIKRGIRDVDSEDPFELFVSTQNIRYVYYKETEKILGNTYGMCILQDFEAITPNLLARTIETVEGGGLVVMLLKGMSSLKQLYTLSMDIHSRYRTEAHGDVIARFNERFI
;
A
#
# COMPACT_ATOMS: atom_id res chain seq x y z
N MET A 1 -18.90 -14.47 -4.92
CA MET A 1 -18.91 -13.12 -5.54
C MET A 1 -18.85 -13.28 -7.05
N GLY A 2 -19.79 -12.69 -7.80
CA GLY A 2 -19.77 -12.78 -9.26
C GLY A 2 -18.55 -12.09 -9.86
N LYS A 3 -18.00 -12.68 -10.93
CA LYS A 3 -16.93 -12.04 -11.73
C LYS A 3 -17.52 -10.78 -12.36
N LYS A 4 -17.09 -9.61 -11.88
CA LYS A 4 -17.43 -8.31 -12.48
C LYS A 4 -16.27 -7.87 -13.35
N ALA A 5 -16.59 -7.32 -14.53
CA ALA A 5 -15.59 -6.67 -15.35
C ALA A 5 -14.97 -5.51 -14.57
N ILE A 6 -13.64 -5.42 -14.62
CA ILE A 6 -12.91 -4.29 -14.05
C ILE A 6 -13.10 -3.10 -15.00
N ASP A 7 -13.25 -1.90 -14.44
CA ASP A 7 -13.29 -0.66 -15.22
C ASP A 7 -12.02 -0.52 -16.08
N SER A 8 -12.21 -0.25 -17.37
CA SER A 8 -11.13 -0.19 -18.36
C SER A 8 -10.11 0.92 -18.08
N ARG A 9 -10.50 1.95 -17.31
CA ARG A 9 -9.61 3.07 -16.93
C ARG A 9 -8.41 2.61 -16.10
N ILE A 10 -8.59 1.61 -15.24
CA ILE A 10 -7.51 1.14 -14.35
C ILE A 10 -6.39 0.44 -15.16
N PRO A 11 -6.68 -0.60 -15.96
CA PRO A 11 -5.64 -1.22 -16.80
C PRO A 11 -5.10 -0.29 -17.89
N ALA A 12 -5.91 0.65 -18.40
CA ALA A 12 -5.45 1.62 -19.38
C ALA A 12 -4.41 2.57 -18.76
N LEU A 13 -4.67 3.12 -17.57
CA LEU A 13 -3.75 3.99 -16.87
C LEU A 13 -2.42 3.30 -16.57
N ILE A 14 -2.45 2.05 -16.10
CA ILE A 14 -1.23 1.28 -15.79
C ILE A 14 -0.41 1.01 -17.05
N ARG A 15 -1.06 0.64 -18.16
CA ARG A 15 -0.38 0.42 -19.44
C ARG A 15 0.25 1.69 -19.99
N ASN A 16 -0.48 2.80 -19.94
CA ASN A 16 0.04 4.10 -20.40
C ASN A 16 1.22 4.56 -19.52
N ALA A 17 1.10 4.41 -18.19
CA ALA A 17 2.18 4.73 -17.26
C ALA A 17 3.44 3.90 -17.57
N ALA A 18 3.29 2.60 -17.83
CA ALA A 18 4.38 1.71 -18.20
C ALA A 18 5.04 2.08 -19.53
N GLN A 19 4.26 2.46 -20.55
CA GLN A 19 4.76 2.84 -21.88
C GLN A 19 5.43 4.21 -21.89
N GLU A 20 4.86 5.19 -21.19
CA GLU A 20 5.38 6.56 -21.14
C GLU A 20 6.43 6.77 -20.04
N HIS A 21 6.82 5.70 -19.32
CA HIS A 21 7.72 5.74 -18.17
C HIS A 21 7.26 6.74 -17.08
N LYS A 22 5.94 6.90 -16.92
CA LYS A 22 5.34 7.74 -15.88
C LYS A 22 4.98 6.90 -14.66
N ARG A 23 4.99 7.51 -13.48
CA ARG A 23 4.58 6.84 -12.23
C ARG A 23 3.06 6.92 -12.12
N GLY A 24 2.40 5.77 -11.97
CA GLY A 24 0.96 5.73 -11.67
C GLY A 24 0.70 5.91 -10.18
N PHE A 25 -0.36 6.63 -9.82
CA PHE A 25 -0.75 6.85 -8.43
C PHE A 25 -2.20 6.41 -8.22
N PHE A 26 -2.43 5.51 -7.27
CA PHE A 26 -3.76 4.99 -6.92
C PHE A 26 -4.05 5.22 -5.44
N VAL A 27 -5.29 5.64 -5.15
CA VAL A 27 -5.83 5.74 -3.79
C VAL A 27 -6.91 4.69 -3.63
N VAL A 28 -6.73 3.77 -2.67
CA VAL A 28 -7.66 2.67 -2.42
C VAL A 28 -8.40 2.91 -1.10
N VAL A 29 -9.70 3.15 -1.21
CA VAL A 29 -10.59 3.39 -0.07
C VAL A 29 -11.38 2.13 0.27
N GLY A 30 -11.42 1.77 1.56
CA GLY A 30 -12.26 0.69 2.08
C GLY A 30 -11.46 -0.44 2.76
N ASP A 31 -12.15 -1.49 3.19
CA ASP A 31 -11.55 -2.52 4.05
C ASP A 31 -10.94 -3.70 3.29
N ARG A 32 -11.32 -3.89 2.02
CA ARG A 32 -10.80 -4.96 1.14
C ARG A 32 -9.60 -4.54 0.31
N GLN A 33 -8.66 -3.83 0.94
CA GLN A 33 -7.46 -3.32 0.28
C GLN A 33 -6.52 -4.43 -0.20
N LYS A 34 -6.46 -5.55 0.53
CA LYS A 34 -5.59 -6.69 0.20
C LYS A 34 -5.85 -7.23 -1.20
N ASP A 35 -7.12 -7.48 -1.53
CA ASP A 35 -7.53 -8.01 -2.84
C ASP A 35 -7.16 -7.02 -3.96
N VAL A 36 -7.37 -5.72 -3.72
CA VAL A 36 -7.06 -4.67 -4.69
C VAL A 36 -5.56 -4.57 -4.95
N ILE A 37 -4.72 -4.66 -3.91
CA ILE A 37 -3.25 -4.64 -4.05
C ILE A 37 -2.79 -5.80 -4.95
N VAL A 38 -3.31 -7.00 -4.73
CA VAL A 38 -2.95 -8.19 -5.53
C VAL A 38 -3.35 -7.99 -6.98
N ASN A 39 -4.56 -7.48 -7.23
CA ASN A 39 -5.06 -7.22 -8.58
C ASN A 39 -4.25 -6.13 -9.29
N LEU A 40 -3.92 -5.03 -8.62
CA LEU A 40 -3.10 -3.96 -9.20
C LEU A 40 -1.69 -4.46 -9.53
N HIS A 41 -1.07 -5.23 -8.62
CA HIS A 41 0.23 -5.84 -8.88
C HIS A 41 0.18 -6.80 -10.07
N TYR A 42 -0.87 -7.64 -10.17
CA TYR A 42 -1.07 -8.52 -11.30
C TYR A 42 -1.17 -7.74 -12.62
N ILE A 43 -1.98 -6.68 -12.66
CA ILE A 43 -2.13 -5.84 -13.85
C ILE A 43 -0.79 -5.19 -14.23
N LEU A 44 -0.03 -4.68 -13.25
CA LEU A 44 1.30 -4.11 -13.48
C LEU A 44 2.26 -5.12 -14.12
N GLN A 45 2.31 -6.35 -13.60
CA GLN A 45 3.14 -7.43 -14.15
C GLN A 45 2.74 -7.79 -15.58
N THR A 46 1.43 -7.80 -15.88
CA THR A 46 0.95 -8.06 -17.24
C THR A 46 1.22 -6.91 -18.21
N ALA A 47 1.29 -5.68 -17.71
CA ALA A 47 1.53 -4.50 -18.54
C ALA A 47 3.00 -4.39 -18.99
N ASN A 48 3.95 -4.81 -18.15
CA ASN A 48 5.37 -4.82 -18.50
C ASN A 48 6.11 -5.98 -17.82
N LEU A 49 6.33 -7.06 -18.57
CA LEU A 49 7.02 -8.27 -18.09
C LEU A 49 8.49 -8.02 -17.69
N LYS A 50 9.10 -6.94 -18.20
CA LYS A 50 10.49 -6.56 -17.92
C LYS A 50 10.63 -5.60 -16.74
N ALA A 51 9.52 -5.10 -16.18
CA ALA A 51 9.54 -4.16 -15.06
C ALA A 51 10.11 -4.78 -13.79
N ASN A 52 10.61 -3.93 -12.89
CA ASN A 52 11.09 -4.36 -11.59
C ASN A 52 9.93 -4.95 -10.78
N LYS A 53 10.11 -6.17 -10.28
CA LYS A 53 9.08 -6.90 -9.52
C LYS A 53 9.15 -6.65 -8.02
N SER A 54 10.08 -5.81 -7.56
CA SER A 54 10.21 -5.50 -6.15
C SER A 54 9.11 -4.55 -5.69
N VAL A 55 8.58 -4.86 -4.51
CA VAL A 55 7.50 -4.11 -3.89
C VAL A 55 8.03 -3.50 -2.60
N LEU A 56 7.85 -2.20 -2.43
CA LEU A 56 8.07 -1.49 -1.18
C LEU A 56 6.76 -1.45 -0.40
N TRP A 57 6.77 -1.96 0.83
CA TRP A 57 5.63 -1.85 1.76
C TRP A 57 6.01 -0.99 2.95
N ALA A 58 5.48 0.23 2.99
CA ALA A 58 5.75 1.20 4.03
C ALA A 58 4.55 1.34 4.98
N TYR A 59 4.80 1.22 6.28
CA TYR A 59 3.76 1.21 7.32
C TYR A 59 4.24 1.90 8.59
N LYS A 60 3.32 2.38 9.43
CA LYS A 60 3.63 3.08 10.67
C LYS A 60 4.15 2.13 11.74
N ASN A 61 3.29 1.20 12.17
CA ASN A 61 3.54 0.34 13.33
C ASN A 61 3.20 -1.13 13.08
N LYS A 62 2.01 -1.41 12.54
CA LYS A 62 1.49 -2.77 12.35
C LYS A 62 1.07 -2.97 10.90
N LEU A 63 1.37 -4.14 10.35
CA LEU A 63 0.90 -4.54 9.02
C LEU A 63 -0.61 -4.89 9.06
N LEU A 64 -1.26 -4.97 7.89
CA LEU A 64 -2.68 -5.28 7.71
C LEU A 64 -3.07 -6.72 8.14
N GLY A 65 -2.91 -7.06 9.43
CA GLY A 65 -3.30 -8.36 9.97
C GLY A 65 -2.45 -9.54 9.46
N PHE A 66 -1.22 -9.29 9.02
CA PHE A 66 -0.25 -10.32 8.66
C PHE A 66 1.12 -10.01 9.26
N THR A 67 2.03 -11.00 9.24
CA THR A 67 3.42 -10.81 9.69
C THR A 67 4.37 -10.78 8.51
N SER A 68 5.34 -9.86 8.52
CA SER A 68 6.41 -9.80 7.53
C SER A 68 7.31 -11.04 7.54
N HIS A 69 7.42 -11.73 8.69
CA HIS A 69 8.27 -12.91 8.83
C HIS A 69 7.70 -14.11 8.09
N ARG A 70 8.32 -14.47 6.96
CA ARG A 70 7.95 -15.61 6.11
C ARG A 70 7.82 -16.93 6.89
N LYS A 71 8.83 -17.30 7.69
CA LYS A 71 8.79 -18.51 8.52
C LYS A 71 7.61 -18.54 9.49
N LYS A 72 7.27 -17.41 10.11
CA LYS A 72 6.12 -17.31 11.02
C LYS A 72 4.80 -17.48 10.28
N ARG A 73 4.67 -16.98 9.04
CA ARG A 73 3.49 -17.20 8.19
C ARG A 73 3.35 -18.67 7.79
N GLU A 74 4.41 -19.29 7.30
CA GLU A 74 4.41 -20.70 6.91
C GLU A 74 4.02 -21.61 8.10
N GLN A 75 4.54 -21.32 9.30
CA GLN A 75 4.16 -22.05 10.51
C GLN A 75 2.69 -21.84 10.90
N LYS A 76 2.15 -20.63 10.72
CA LYS A 76 0.73 -20.34 10.98
C LYS A 76 -0.16 -21.14 10.03
N ILE A 77 0.14 -21.13 8.73
CA ILE A 77 -0.60 -21.86 7.70
C ILE A 77 -0.57 -23.37 7.99
N LYS A 78 0.62 -23.93 8.28
CA LYS A 78 0.75 -25.35 8.66
C LYS A 78 -0.07 -25.73 9.90
N LYS A 79 -0.16 -24.84 10.90
CA LYS A 79 -0.98 -25.05 12.09
C LYS A 79 -2.48 -25.02 11.78
N GLU A 80 -2.91 -24.13 10.88
CA GLU A 80 -4.32 -24.02 10.47
C GLU A 80 -4.77 -25.24 9.64
N ILE A 81 -3.91 -25.73 8.74
CA ILE A 81 -4.12 -26.98 8.00
C ILE A 81 -4.22 -28.16 8.97
N LYS A 82 -3.27 -28.27 9.93
CA LYS A 82 -3.30 -29.35 10.94
C LYS A 82 -4.55 -29.31 11.82
N ARG A 83 -5.17 -28.14 12.01
CA ARG A 83 -6.40 -27.95 12.77
C ARG A 83 -7.67 -28.17 11.94
N GLY A 84 -7.56 -28.43 10.64
CA GLY A 84 -8.71 -28.62 9.74
C GLY A 84 -9.53 -27.35 9.49
N ILE A 85 -8.97 -26.16 9.79
CA ILE A 85 -9.65 -24.87 9.56
C ILE A 85 -9.55 -24.47 8.08
N ARG A 86 -8.56 -25.02 7.37
CA ARG A 86 -8.19 -24.64 6.01
C ARG A 86 -7.81 -25.86 5.19
N ASP A 87 -8.26 -25.89 3.94
CA ASP A 87 -7.85 -26.91 2.98
C ASP A 87 -6.42 -26.69 2.50
N VAL A 88 -5.74 -27.80 2.17
CA VAL A 88 -4.34 -27.81 1.72
C VAL A 88 -4.15 -26.97 0.45
N ASP A 89 -5.16 -26.93 -0.43
CA ASP A 89 -5.11 -26.26 -1.73
C ASP A 89 -5.76 -24.86 -1.74
N SER A 90 -6.36 -24.41 -0.63
CA SER A 90 -6.97 -23.08 -0.58
C SER A 90 -5.92 -22.03 -0.20
N GLU A 91 -5.17 -21.51 -1.16
CA GLU A 91 -4.30 -20.36 -0.95
C GLU A 91 -5.04 -19.04 -1.19
N ASP A 92 -5.07 -18.17 -0.18
CA ASP A 92 -5.52 -16.79 -0.32
C ASP A 92 -4.56 -16.06 -1.30
N PRO A 93 -5.06 -15.43 -2.39
CA PRO A 93 -4.23 -14.69 -3.33
C PRO A 93 -3.31 -13.66 -2.67
N PHE A 94 -3.75 -13.04 -1.57
CA PHE A 94 -2.91 -12.11 -0.82
C PHE A 94 -1.75 -12.83 -0.12
N GLU A 95 -1.99 -13.99 0.48
CA GLU A 95 -0.92 -14.76 1.11
C GLU A 95 0.12 -15.25 0.10
N LEU A 96 -0.33 -15.67 -1.08
CA LEU A 96 0.55 -16.02 -2.20
C LEU A 96 1.38 -14.82 -2.63
N PHE A 97 0.76 -13.64 -2.78
CA PHE A 97 1.46 -12.39 -3.10
C PHE A 97 2.56 -12.09 -2.08
N VAL A 98 2.25 -12.11 -0.78
CA VAL A 98 3.20 -11.77 0.29
C VAL A 98 4.31 -12.83 0.43
N SER A 99 4.07 -14.07 -0.02
CA SER A 99 5.04 -15.18 0.09
C SER A 99 5.96 -15.31 -1.12
N THR A 100 5.45 -15.01 -2.32
CA THR A 100 6.17 -15.21 -3.58
C THR A 100 6.89 -13.95 -4.04
N GLN A 101 6.33 -12.76 -3.80
CA GLN A 101 6.92 -11.51 -4.28
C GLN A 101 8.06 -11.03 -3.38
N ASN A 102 9.02 -10.33 -3.98
CA ASN A 102 10.11 -9.70 -3.24
C ASN A 102 9.63 -8.39 -2.62
N ILE A 103 9.17 -8.46 -1.37
CA ILE A 103 8.61 -7.32 -0.64
C ILE A 103 9.63 -6.80 0.38
N ARG A 104 10.03 -5.53 0.22
CA ARG A 104 10.78 -4.78 1.23
C ARG A 104 9.79 -4.13 2.19
N TYR A 105 9.80 -4.57 3.45
CA TYR A 105 9.05 -3.93 4.53
C TYR A 105 9.87 -2.82 5.16
N VAL A 106 9.30 -1.61 5.27
CA VAL A 106 9.94 -0.48 5.92
C VAL A 106 8.97 0.22 6.87
N TYR A 107 9.47 0.61 8.04
CA TYR A 107 8.73 1.50 8.92
C TYR A 107 8.79 2.93 8.40
N TYR A 108 7.74 3.72 8.60
CA TYR A 108 7.72 5.14 8.23
C TYR A 108 8.86 5.96 8.86
N LYS A 109 9.27 5.63 10.08
CA LYS A 109 10.42 6.25 10.74
C LYS A 109 11.78 5.88 10.13
N GLU A 110 11.82 4.89 9.24
CA GLU A 110 13.04 4.33 8.66
C GLU A 110 13.08 4.46 7.13
N THR A 111 12.26 5.32 6.53
CA THR A 111 12.19 5.51 5.07
C THR A 111 13.45 6.15 4.48
N GLU A 112 14.44 6.52 5.30
CA GLU A 112 15.76 6.96 4.83
C GLU A 112 16.59 5.79 4.31
N LYS A 113 16.34 4.58 4.84
CA LYS A 113 17.09 3.36 4.47
C LYS A 113 16.74 2.84 3.07
N ILE A 114 15.69 3.36 2.45
CA ILE A 114 15.27 2.95 1.11
C ILE A 114 15.78 3.90 0.02
N LEU A 115 16.39 5.03 0.39
CA LEU A 115 17.03 5.93 -0.55
C LEU A 115 18.15 5.21 -1.31
N GLY A 116 18.26 5.49 -2.61
CA GLY A 116 19.19 4.80 -3.51
C GLY A 116 18.72 3.42 -3.99
N ASN A 117 17.58 2.91 -3.50
CA ASN A 117 16.93 1.73 -4.06
C ASN A 117 15.77 2.14 -4.96
N THR A 118 15.49 1.30 -5.95
CA THR A 118 14.38 1.49 -6.88
C THR A 118 13.41 0.32 -6.80
N TYR A 119 12.12 0.62 -6.72
CA TYR A 119 11.03 -0.35 -6.63
C TYR A 119 10.05 -0.19 -7.79
N GLY A 120 9.42 -1.29 -8.21
CA GLY A 120 8.37 -1.26 -9.23
C GLY A 120 7.00 -0.87 -8.66
N MET A 121 6.76 -1.16 -7.38
CA MET A 121 5.52 -0.82 -6.70
C MET A 121 5.79 -0.35 -5.27
N CYS A 122 5.14 0.73 -4.84
CA CYS A 122 5.17 1.23 -3.48
C CYS A 122 3.75 1.20 -2.88
N ILE A 123 3.61 0.63 -1.68
CA ILE A 123 2.37 0.54 -0.93
C ILE A 123 2.53 1.38 0.36
N LEU A 124 1.70 2.41 0.49
CA LEU A 124 1.61 3.29 1.65
C LEU A 124 0.37 2.92 2.46
N GLN A 125 0.57 2.30 3.63
CA GLN A 125 -0.52 1.70 4.39
C GLN A 125 -1.35 2.66 5.25
N ASP A 126 -0.72 3.59 5.95
CA ASP A 126 -1.37 4.37 7.02
C ASP A 126 -1.31 5.87 6.69
N PHE A 127 -2.31 6.39 5.97
CA PHE A 127 -2.35 7.79 5.53
C PHE A 127 -2.18 8.82 6.66
N GLU A 128 -2.76 8.54 7.83
CA GLU A 128 -2.76 9.45 8.99
C GLU A 128 -1.36 9.81 9.51
N ALA A 129 -0.38 8.94 9.21
CA ALA A 129 1.01 9.06 9.64
C ALA A 129 1.96 9.53 8.53
N ILE A 130 1.43 9.78 7.32
CA ILE A 130 2.25 10.24 6.20
C ILE A 130 2.68 11.68 6.45
N THR A 131 3.91 12.00 6.07
CA THR A 131 4.41 13.38 6.04
C THR A 131 4.86 13.70 4.63
N PRO A 132 4.91 14.98 4.22
CA PRO A 132 5.37 15.37 2.88
C PRO A 132 6.74 14.78 2.54
N ASN A 133 7.67 14.77 3.51
CA ASN A 133 9.00 14.22 3.35
C ASN A 133 8.98 12.69 3.12
N LEU A 134 8.14 11.96 3.86
CA LEU A 134 7.97 10.52 3.66
C LEU A 134 7.40 10.22 2.27
N LEU A 135 6.41 10.99 1.86
CA LEU A 135 5.76 10.85 0.56
C LEU A 135 6.77 11.13 -0.56
N ALA A 136 7.59 12.17 -0.45
CA ALA A 136 8.66 12.46 -1.40
C ALA A 136 9.66 11.29 -1.51
N ARG A 137 10.22 10.83 -0.38
CA ARG A 137 11.19 9.73 -0.34
C ARG A 137 10.63 8.44 -0.94
N THR A 138 9.39 8.10 -0.62
CA THR A 138 8.76 6.86 -1.11
C THR A 138 8.43 6.93 -2.60
N ILE A 139 7.88 8.05 -3.09
CA ILE A 139 7.56 8.25 -4.51
C ILE A 139 8.82 8.31 -5.37
N GLU A 140 9.88 8.95 -4.87
CA GLU A 140 11.17 9.04 -5.56
C GLU A 140 11.77 7.66 -5.86
N THR A 141 11.67 6.73 -4.91
CA THR A 141 12.17 5.35 -5.06
C THR A 141 11.35 4.48 -6.02
N VAL A 142 10.26 4.98 -6.60
CA VAL A 142 9.48 4.24 -7.60
C VAL A 142 10.00 4.54 -9.01
N GLU A 143 10.23 3.50 -9.81
CA GLU A 143 10.67 3.66 -11.20
C GLU A 143 9.58 4.25 -12.11
N GLY A 144 10.02 4.79 -13.25
CA GLY A 144 9.10 5.17 -14.33
C GLY A 144 8.38 3.93 -14.87
N GLY A 145 7.04 3.99 -14.92
CA GLY A 145 6.20 2.83 -15.19
C GLY A 145 5.77 2.03 -13.96
N GLY A 146 6.29 2.38 -12.78
CA GLY A 146 5.88 1.80 -11.51
C GLY A 146 4.58 2.40 -10.94
N LEU A 147 4.11 1.81 -9.84
CA LEU A 147 2.87 2.20 -9.17
C LEU A 147 3.08 2.58 -7.71
N VAL A 148 2.49 3.71 -7.31
CA VAL A 148 2.32 4.12 -5.92
C VAL A 148 0.86 3.88 -5.53
N VAL A 149 0.64 3.11 -4.47
CA VAL A 149 -0.68 2.77 -3.95
C VAL A 149 -0.81 3.25 -2.52
N MET A 150 -1.76 4.15 -2.28
CA MET A 150 -2.08 4.67 -0.96
C MET A 150 -3.37 4.05 -0.43
N LEU A 151 -3.33 3.56 0.80
CA LEU A 151 -4.46 2.89 1.44
C LEU A 151 -5.16 3.82 2.43
N LEU A 152 -6.49 3.89 2.32
CA LEU A 152 -7.36 4.63 3.23
C LEU A 152 -8.32 3.65 3.89
N LYS A 153 -8.00 3.23 5.11
CA LYS A 153 -8.77 2.25 5.89
C LYS A 153 -9.85 2.95 6.72
N GLY A 154 -11.03 2.33 6.85
CA GLY A 154 -12.06 2.79 7.78
C GLY A 154 -12.77 4.09 7.39
N MET A 155 -12.58 4.56 6.15
CA MET A 155 -13.25 5.76 5.65
C MET A 155 -14.32 5.37 4.65
N SER A 156 -15.51 5.92 4.88
CA SER A 156 -16.67 5.72 4.00
C SER A 156 -16.70 6.75 2.85
N SER A 157 -16.00 7.88 2.99
CA SER A 157 -15.88 8.88 1.92
C SER A 157 -14.55 9.64 1.98
N LEU A 158 -14.09 10.12 0.82
CA LEU A 158 -12.96 11.06 0.69
C LEU A 158 -13.19 12.36 1.48
N LYS A 159 -14.45 12.78 1.69
CA LYS A 159 -14.77 13.99 2.47
C LYS A 159 -14.34 13.88 3.93
N GLN A 160 -14.31 12.67 4.49
CA GLN A 160 -13.81 12.45 5.84
C GLN A 160 -12.30 12.69 5.95
N LEU A 161 -11.55 12.77 4.84
CA LEU A 161 -10.11 13.08 4.89
C LEU A 161 -9.84 14.54 5.23
N TYR A 162 -10.72 15.47 4.82
CA TYR A 162 -10.53 16.91 5.08
C TYR A 162 -10.41 17.19 6.58
N THR A 163 -11.18 16.50 7.40
CA THR A 163 -11.23 16.67 8.85
C THR A 163 -10.29 15.72 9.60
N LEU A 164 -9.51 14.89 8.90
CA LEU A 164 -8.72 13.86 9.55
C LEU A 164 -7.55 14.48 10.31
N SER A 165 -7.48 14.21 11.62
CA SER A 165 -6.35 14.63 12.44
C SER A 165 -5.16 13.72 12.18
N MET A 166 -4.13 14.23 11.49
CA MET A 166 -2.86 13.52 11.33
C MET A 166 -2.11 13.42 12.66
N ASP A 167 -1.23 12.42 12.78
CA ASP A 167 -0.38 12.24 13.96
C ASP A 167 0.46 13.48 14.27
N ILE A 168 0.90 14.20 13.25
CA ILE A 168 1.72 15.41 13.43
C ILE A 168 0.93 16.52 14.14
N HIS A 169 -0.39 16.59 13.94
CA HIS A 169 -1.23 17.60 14.59
C HIS A 169 -1.26 17.41 16.11
N SER A 170 -1.11 16.18 16.60
CA SER A 170 -1.02 15.91 18.04
C SER A 170 0.18 16.58 18.71
N ARG A 171 1.30 16.76 17.98
CA ARG A 171 2.50 17.46 18.49
C ARG A 171 2.33 18.97 18.58
N TYR A 172 1.37 19.53 17.85
CA TYR A 172 1.10 20.98 17.82
C TYR A 172 -0.08 21.38 18.71
N ARG A 173 -0.73 20.42 19.39
CA ARG A 173 -1.73 20.70 20.42
C ARG A 173 -1.01 21.03 21.72
N THR A 174 -1.18 22.24 22.21
CA THR A 174 -0.76 22.67 23.55
C THR A 174 -1.99 23.03 24.37
N GLU A 175 -1.88 23.10 25.71
CA GLU A 175 -2.98 23.51 26.58
C GLU A 175 -3.56 24.90 26.20
N ALA A 176 -2.75 25.75 25.57
CA ALA A 176 -3.16 27.07 25.09
C ALA A 176 -3.76 27.07 23.67
N HIS A 177 -3.46 26.07 22.82
CA HIS A 177 -3.93 25.98 21.44
C HIS A 177 -4.44 24.55 21.14
N GLY A 178 -5.75 24.35 21.34
CA GLY A 178 -6.41 23.06 21.14
C GLY A 178 -6.75 22.75 19.67
N ASP A 179 -7.09 23.78 18.88
CA ASP A 179 -7.58 23.61 17.51
C ASP A 179 -6.46 23.69 16.48
N VAL A 180 -5.98 22.53 16.05
CA VAL A 180 -5.02 22.39 14.95
C VAL A 180 -5.77 22.04 13.67
N ILE A 181 -5.72 22.93 12.67
CA ILE A 181 -6.37 22.75 11.37
C ILE A 181 -5.48 21.91 10.44
N ALA A 182 -6.04 20.84 9.88
CA ALA A 182 -5.38 19.90 8.98
C ALA A 182 -5.19 20.42 7.54
N ARG A 183 -4.48 21.54 7.35
CA ARG A 183 -4.30 22.18 6.03
C ARG A 183 -3.58 21.32 5.00
N PHE A 184 -2.76 20.36 5.43
CA PHE A 184 -2.08 19.44 4.51
C PHE A 184 -3.07 18.50 3.82
N ASN A 185 -4.06 17.98 4.55
CA ASN A 185 -5.04 17.05 4.00
C ASN A 185 -5.92 17.72 2.95
N GLU A 186 -6.33 18.97 3.20
CA GLU A 186 -7.06 19.78 2.21
C GLU A 186 -6.28 20.01 0.91
N ARG A 187 -4.96 20.18 1.01
CA ARG A 187 -4.09 20.41 -0.16
C ARG A 187 -3.70 19.13 -0.90
N PHE A 188 -3.75 18.00 -0.20
CA PHE A 188 -3.33 16.71 -0.73
C PHE A 188 -4.41 16.06 -1.62
N ILE A 189 -5.68 16.31 -1.31
CA ILE A 189 -6.86 15.82 -2.05
C ILE A 189 -7.14 16.72 -3.25
#